data_AF-A0A3B3D143-F1
#
_entry.id   AF-A0A3B3D143-F1
#
_cell.length_a   1.000
_cell.length_b   1.000
_cell.length_c   1.000
_cell.angle_alpha   90.00
_cell.angle_beta   90.00
_cell.angle_gamma   90.00
#
_symmetry.space_group_name_H-M   'P 1'
#
loop_
_entity.id
_entity.type
_entity.pdbx_description
1 polymer ?
#
loop_
_entity_poly.entity_id
_entity_poly.type
_entity_poly.pdbx_seq_one_letter_code
_entity_poly.pdbx_strand_id
1 'polypeptide(L)'
;MSNNSVLDLDRYSNQDRSRRSGSREQSRPRAKPGEVLCDFCTTRKQKAEKSCLVCLASYCETHLQSHYDYPTLMKHKLVKATGQMREKICAQHDKLLEAFCRTDQTSVCVLCMMDEHKHHDIVPAGTERTEKQKQLGPTLHKSQQRIDQRIKKWQDLRQAVEAVKVRKSVYLKECQCKDVFKLYIFIFLLSALCSNSPGRE
;
A
#
# COMPACT_ATOMS: atom_id res chain seq x y z
N MET A 1 69.65 -16.00 19.78
CA MET A 1 70.30 -16.97 18.88
C MET A 1 69.26 -18.03 18.55
N SER A 2 68.84 -18.08 17.29
CA SER A 2 68.51 -19.26 16.45
C SER A 2 67.86 -20.49 17.16
N ASN A 3 66.80 -21.14 16.70
CA ASN A 3 66.12 -21.16 15.41
C ASN A 3 64.75 -21.90 15.54
N ASN A 4 63.91 -21.69 14.53
CA ASN A 4 62.60 -22.28 14.24
C ASN A 4 62.49 -23.82 14.30
N SER A 5 61.29 -24.31 14.61
CA SER A 5 60.59 -25.29 13.74
C SER A 5 59.07 -25.21 13.88
N VAL A 6 58.41 -25.24 12.72
CA VAL A 6 56.97 -25.21 12.46
C VAL A 6 56.36 -26.58 12.72
N LEU A 7 55.20 -26.65 13.38
CA LEU A 7 54.21 -27.71 13.15
C LEU A 7 52.78 -27.16 13.31
N ASP A 8 52.06 -27.21 12.19
CA ASP A 8 50.63 -26.97 11.99
C ASP A 8 49.74 -27.87 12.86
N LEU A 9 48.61 -27.34 13.35
CA LEU A 9 47.49 -28.16 13.80
C LEU A 9 46.12 -27.52 13.48
N ASP A 10 45.88 -27.27 12.20
CA ASP A 10 44.52 -27.25 11.63
C ASP A 10 44.05 -28.70 11.39
N ARG A 11 43.30 -29.30 12.32
CA ARG A 11 42.56 -30.56 12.06
C ARG A 11 41.47 -30.86 13.09
N TYR A 12 40.25 -30.40 12.86
CA TYR A 12 39.07 -31.21 13.18
C TYR A 12 37.98 -31.00 12.10
N SER A 13 38.01 -31.90 11.11
CA SER A 13 37.06 -32.06 10.01
C SER A 13 35.61 -32.21 10.51
N ASN A 14 34.64 -31.48 9.96
CA ASN A 14 33.86 -31.84 8.77
C ASN A 14 33.25 -33.26 8.81
N GLN A 15 32.04 -33.37 9.34
CA GLN A 15 31.01 -34.34 8.92
C GLN A 15 29.64 -33.63 8.92
N ASP A 16 29.31 -32.98 7.81
CA ASP A 16 28.06 -33.30 7.13
C ASP A 16 28.08 -32.72 5.70
N ARG A 17 28.37 -33.60 4.73
CA ARG A 17 28.19 -33.31 3.31
C ARG A 17 26.93 -34.01 2.84
N SER A 18 26.13 -33.25 2.09
CA SER A 18 25.12 -33.68 1.12
C SER A 18 23.67 -33.72 1.62
N ARG A 19 22.93 -32.65 1.29
CA ARG A 19 21.74 -32.77 0.43
C ARG A 19 21.42 -31.43 -0.23
N ARG A 20 21.47 -31.47 -1.56
CA ARG A 20 21.06 -30.43 -2.51
C ARG A 20 19.54 -30.47 -2.60
N SER A 21 18.82 -29.42 -2.17
CA SER A 21 17.43 -29.22 -2.58
C SER A 21 16.90 -27.83 -2.27
N GLY A 22 16.71 -27.05 -3.33
CA GLY A 22 15.70 -26.00 -3.42
C GLY A 22 16.00 -24.71 -2.69
N SER A 23 16.52 -23.72 -3.42
CA SER A 23 16.20 -22.33 -3.18
C SER A 23 14.68 -22.14 -3.33
N ARG A 24 13.92 -22.46 -2.28
CA ARG A 24 12.60 -21.88 -2.08
C ARG A 24 12.85 -20.41 -1.83
N GLU A 25 12.74 -19.63 -2.89
CA GLU A 25 12.44 -18.22 -2.81
C GLU A 25 11.15 -18.11 -2.00
N GLN A 26 11.32 -17.98 -0.67
CA GLN A 26 10.22 -17.74 0.23
C GLN A 26 9.66 -16.40 -0.21
N SER A 27 8.49 -16.45 -0.85
CA SER A 27 7.70 -15.28 -1.15
C SER A 27 7.53 -14.52 0.15
N ARG A 28 8.33 -13.46 0.32
CA ARG A 28 8.19 -12.54 1.44
C ARG A 28 6.71 -12.16 1.49
N PRO A 29 6.01 -12.37 2.63
CA PRO A 29 4.65 -11.90 2.77
C PRO A 29 4.66 -10.41 2.46
N ARG A 30 4.05 -10.03 1.34
CA ARG A 30 4.00 -8.63 0.94
C ARG A 30 2.97 -8.00 1.85
N ALA A 31 3.45 -7.31 2.88
CA ALA A 31 2.61 -6.54 3.78
C ALA A 31 1.70 -5.64 2.93
N LYS A 32 0.40 -5.61 3.25
CA LYS A 32 -0.49 -4.65 2.61
C LYS A 32 -0.02 -3.23 2.95
N PRO A 33 -0.35 -2.21 2.13
CA PRO A 33 -0.04 -0.83 2.48
C PRO A 33 -0.54 -0.50 3.89
N GLY A 34 0.37 -0.07 4.78
CA GLY A 34 0.07 0.24 6.18
C GLY A 34 0.07 -0.96 7.15
N GLU A 35 0.33 -2.17 6.69
CA GLU A 35 0.45 -3.36 7.55
C GLU A 35 1.87 -3.48 8.11
N VAL A 36 1.96 -3.67 9.43
CA VAL A 36 3.23 -3.90 10.13
C VAL A 36 3.33 -5.39 10.41
N LEU A 37 4.47 -5.99 10.08
CA LEU A 37 4.72 -7.40 10.32
C LEU A 37 5.37 -7.62 11.69
N CYS A 38 5.15 -8.79 12.26
CA CYS A 38 5.82 -9.19 13.49
C CYS A 38 7.32 -9.43 13.26
N ASP A 39 8.14 -8.99 14.20
CA ASP A 39 9.60 -9.09 14.13
C ASP A 39 10.13 -10.47 14.56
N PHE A 40 9.37 -11.19 15.38
CA PHE A 40 9.79 -12.47 15.97
C PHE A 40 9.34 -13.70 15.16
N CYS A 41 8.41 -13.53 14.21
CA CYS A 41 8.01 -14.62 13.31
C CYS A 41 9.14 -14.96 12.33
N THR A 42 9.64 -16.20 12.39
CA THR A 42 10.74 -16.69 11.54
C THR A 42 10.27 -17.15 10.16
N THR A 43 9.25 -18.03 10.10
CA THR A 43 8.84 -18.65 8.83
C THR A 43 7.77 -17.85 8.09
N ARG A 44 6.62 -17.63 8.74
CA ARG A 44 5.49 -16.87 8.16
C ARG A 44 5.22 -15.65 9.02
N LYS A 45 5.71 -14.50 8.56
CA LYS A 45 5.48 -13.23 9.25
C LYS A 45 3.99 -12.93 9.35
N GLN A 46 3.49 -12.90 10.58
CA GLN A 46 2.12 -12.51 10.90
C GLN A 46 2.02 -11.00 11.00
N LYS A 47 0.79 -10.48 10.85
CA LYS A 47 0.48 -9.09 11.17
C LYS A 47 0.78 -8.82 12.64
N ALA A 48 1.45 -7.71 12.91
CA ALA A 48 1.64 -7.20 14.25
C ALA A 48 0.38 -6.48 14.73
N GLU A 49 -0.01 -6.74 15.97
CA GLU A 49 -1.15 -6.08 16.62
C GLU A 49 -0.68 -4.90 17.47
N LYS A 50 0.43 -5.09 18.21
CA LYS A 50 1.04 -4.05 19.04
C LYS A 50 2.53 -3.96 18.79
N SER A 51 3.07 -2.78 19.07
CA SER A 51 4.51 -2.56 19.14
C SER A 51 4.89 -2.00 20.51
N CYS A 52 6.04 -2.43 21.03
CA CYS A 52 6.55 -2.02 22.32
C CYS A 52 7.51 -0.83 22.17
N LEU A 53 7.26 0.26 22.90
CA LEU A 53 8.10 1.46 22.86
C LEU A 53 9.47 1.27 23.54
N VAL A 54 9.62 0.21 24.34
CA VAL A 54 10.85 -0.11 25.06
C VAL A 54 11.69 -1.14 24.29
N CYS A 55 11.07 -2.24 23.83
CA CYS A 55 11.77 -3.26 23.05
C CYS A 55 12.02 -2.84 21.59
N LEU A 56 11.39 -1.75 21.13
CA LEU A 56 11.45 -1.26 19.76
C LEU A 56 11.09 -2.30 18.69
N ALA A 57 10.16 -3.20 19.05
CA ALA A 57 9.74 -4.33 18.25
C ALA A 57 8.22 -4.44 18.16
N SER A 58 7.75 -5.12 17.11
CA SER A 58 6.35 -5.35 16.78
C SER A 58 5.98 -6.82 16.92
N TYR A 59 4.84 -7.07 17.57
CA TYR A 59 4.40 -8.40 18.01
C TYR A 59 3.05 -8.73 17.38
N CYS A 60 2.95 -9.92 16.78
CA CYS A 60 1.65 -10.56 16.54
C CYS A 60 1.07 -11.08 17.86
N GLU A 61 -0.20 -11.46 17.86
CA GLU A 61 -0.92 -11.92 19.06
C GLU A 61 -0.16 -12.98 19.87
N THR A 62 0.39 -14.01 19.19
CA THR A 62 1.15 -15.08 19.85
C THR A 62 2.41 -14.59 20.56
N HIS A 63 3.20 -13.73 19.92
CA HIS A 63 4.42 -13.18 20.51
C HIS A 63 4.12 -12.05 21.51
N LEU A 64 2.96 -11.41 21.39
CA LEU A 64 2.48 -10.43 22.35
C LEU A 64 2.07 -11.08 23.67
N GLN A 65 1.54 -12.31 23.63
CA GLN A 65 1.20 -13.06 24.84
C GLN A 65 2.42 -13.27 25.73
N SER A 66 3.55 -13.71 25.16
CA SER A 66 4.81 -13.86 25.90
C SER A 66 5.31 -12.56 26.53
N HIS A 67 4.97 -11.42 25.91
CA HIS A 67 5.29 -10.09 26.45
C HIS A 67 4.40 -9.73 27.67
N TYR A 68 3.20 -10.30 27.80
CA TYR A 68 2.38 -10.18 29.00
C TYR A 68 2.70 -11.24 30.06
N ASP A 69 3.19 -12.41 29.67
CA ASP A 69 3.47 -13.48 30.64
C ASP A 69 4.75 -13.21 31.45
N TYR A 70 5.68 -12.39 30.91
CA TYR A 70 6.94 -12.08 31.57
C TYR A 70 6.84 -10.78 32.41
N PRO A 71 7.00 -10.84 33.76
CA PRO A 71 6.72 -9.70 34.64
C PRO A 71 7.54 -8.44 34.35
N THR A 72 8.76 -8.57 33.82
CA THR A 72 9.58 -7.39 33.48
C THR A 72 9.08 -6.69 32.22
N LEU A 73 8.48 -7.43 31.28
CA LEU A 73 7.98 -6.91 30.02
C LEU A 73 6.55 -6.36 30.15
N MET A 74 5.75 -6.89 31.07
CA MET A 74 4.37 -6.43 31.31
C MET A 74 4.25 -4.92 31.53
N LYS A 75 5.27 -4.30 32.12
CA LYS A 75 5.29 -2.87 32.44
C LYS A 75 5.63 -2.00 31.23
N HIS A 76 6.11 -2.58 30.13
CA HIS A 76 6.44 -1.79 28.96
C HIS A 76 5.19 -1.23 28.29
N LYS A 77 5.31 -0.01 27.79
CA LYS A 77 4.23 0.68 27.07
C LYS A 77 4.07 0.09 25.67
N LEU A 78 2.94 -0.61 25.47
CA LEU A 78 2.52 -1.14 24.19
C LEU A 78 1.56 -0.17 23.49
N VAL A 79 1.81 0.09 22.21
CA VAL A 79 0.96 0.94 21.35
C VAL A 79 0.47 0.15 20.14
N LYS A 80 -0.50 0.69 19.39
CA LYS A 80 -0.91 0.11 18.10
C LYS A 80 0.31 -0.11 17.21
N ALA A 81 0.35 -1.26 16.54
CA ALA A 81 1.49 -1.62 15.70
C ALA A 81 1.86 -0.50 14.72
N THR A 82 3.15 -0.17 14.66
CA THR A 82 3.69 0.96 13.91
C THR A 82 5.04 0.56 13.30
N GLY A 83 5.19 0.73 11.99
CA GLY A 83 6.41 0.30 11.29
C GLY A 83 7.63 1.18 11.60
N GLN A 84 7.39 2.43 12.03
CA GLN A 84 8.42 3.44 12.26
C GLN A 84 8.72 3.59 13.76
N MET A 85 9.05 2.48 14.44
CA MET A 85 9.28 2.53 15.89
C MET A 85 10.57 3.29 16.24
N ARG A 86 11.64 3.07 15.46
CA ARG A 86 12.94 3.73 15.68
C ARG A 86 12.86 5.25 15.51
N GLU A 87 12.02 5.74 14.59
CA GLU A 87 11.80 7.18 14.36
C GLU A 87 11.15 7.89 15.55
N LYS A 88 10.60 7.15 16.52
CA LYS A 88 9.98 7.71 17.73
C LYS A 88 10.97 7.85 18.89
N ILE A 89 12.21 7.42 18.70
CA ILE A 89 13.26 7.42 19.71
C ILE A 89 14.34 8.42 19.30
N CYS A 90 14.79 9.22 20.26
CA CYS A 90 15.94 10.09 20.09
C CYS A 90 17.20 9.27 19.88
N ALA A 91 17.88 9.49 18.75
CA ALA A 91 19.11 8.78 18.41
C ALA A 91 20.28 9.04 19.38
N GLN A 92 20.28 10.18 20.08
CA GLN A 92 21.35 10.55 21.02
C GLN A 92 21.11 10.01 22.44
N HIS A 93 19.85 9.86 22.83
CA HIS A 93 19.48 9.68 24.23
C HIS A 93 18.70 8.39 24.52
N ASP A 94 18.31 7.64 23.48
CA ASP A 94 17.46 6.45 23.58
C ASP A 94 16.16 6.69 24.40
N LYS A 95 15.63 7.91 24.33
CA LYS A 95 14.38 8.34 24.96
C LYS A 95 13.32 8.65 23.91
N LEU A 96 12.05 8.48 24.28
CA LEU A 96 10.93 8.82 23.41
C LEU A 96 10.92 10.31 23.04
N LEU A 97 10.60 10.59 21.78
CA LEU A 97 10.37 11.93 21.26
C LEU A 97 8.95 12.39 21.63
N GLU A 98 8.78 12.87 22.86
CA GLU A 98 7.49 13.27 23.43
C GLU A 98 7.19 14.77 23.31
N ALA A 99 8.16 15.57 22.85
CA ALA A 99 8.03 16.99 22.64
C ALA A 99 8.39 17.40 21.20
N PHE A 100 7.99 18.60 20.81
CA PHE A 100 8.27 19.19 19.51
C PHE A 100 8.83 20.60 19.70
N CYS A 101 10.02 20.83 19.14
CA CYS A 101 10.64 22.13 19.04
C CYS A 101 10.10 22.85 17.80
N ARG A 102 9.36 23.94 17.98
CA ARG A 102 8.80 24.76 16.89
C ARG A 102 9.85 25.61 16.21
N THR A 103 10.87 26.05 16.95
CA THR A 103 12.01 26.81 16.43
C THR A 103 12.76 26.02 15.37
N ASP A 104 13.08 24.75 15.66
CA ASP A 104 13.85 23.89 14.73
C ASP A 104 12.97 22.98 13.88
N GLN A 105 11.66 22.95 14.15
CA GLN A 105 10.69 22.05 13.51
C GLN A 105 11.03 20.56 13.67
N THR A 106 11.58 20.17 14.83
CA THR A 106 12.00 18.80 15.13
C THR A 106 11.29 18.21 16.33
N SER A 107 11.12 16.88 16.35
CA SER A 107 10.66 16.17 17.55
C SER A 107 11.86 15.90 18.45
N VAL A 108 11.72 16.15 19.75
CA VAL A 108 12.82 16.10 20.73
C VAL A 108 12.41 15.27 21.95
N CYS A 109 13.39 14.67 22.64
CA CYS A 109 13.16 13.99 23.92
C CYS A 109 13.41 14.94 25.09
N VAL A 110 13.05 14.50 26.30
CA VAL A 110 13.21 15.31 27.53
C VAL A 110 14.65 15.78 27.78
N LEU A 111 15.66 15.00 27.40
CA LEU A 111 17.07 15.40 27.59
C LEU A 111 17.47 16.50 26.60
N CYS A 112 17.10 16.36 25.32
CA CYS A 112 17.26 17.41 24.31
C CYS A 112 16.59 18.73 24.74
N MET A 113 15.41 18.66 25.38
CA MET A 113 14.71 19.85 25.88
C MET A 113 15.51 20.59 26.97
N MET A 114 16.30 19.88 27.76
CA MET A 114 17.04 20.46 28.90
C MET A 114 18.43 20.97 28.51
N ASP A 115 18.93 20.56 27.33
CA ASP A 115 20.26 20.88 26.82
C ASP A 115 20.17 21.77 25.57
N GLU A 116 20.34 21.18 24.37
CA GLU A 116 20.39 21.87 23.07
C GLU A 116 19.18 22.78 22.81
N HIS A 117 17.98 22.38 23.24
CA HIS A 117 16.74 23.11 22.96
C HIS A 117 16.22 23.93 24.16
N LYS A 118 17.02 24.12 25.23
CA LYS A 118 16.57 24.73 26.50
C LYS A 118 15.83 26.07 26.37
N HIS A 119 16.15 26.86 25.35
CA HIS A 119 15.60 28.20 25.15
C HIS A 119 14.70 28.29 23.89
N HIS A 120 14.32 27.16 23.30
CA HIS A 120 13.47 27.12 22.12
C HIS A 120 12.00 27.05 22.51
N ASP A 121 11.11 27.35 21.55
CA ASP A 121 9.67 27.13 21.72
C ASP A 121 9.39 25.63 21.65
N ILE A 122 9.19 25.00 22.80
CA ILE A 122 8.92 23.57 22.91
C ILE A 122 7.50 23.35 23.42
N VAL A 123 6.76 22.54 22.68
CA VAL A 123 5.42 22.10 23.05
C VAL A 123 5.36 20.57 23.14
N PRO A 124 4.40 20.00 23.88
CA PRO A 124 4.17 18.56 23.84
C PRO A 124 3.86 18.09 22.41
N ALA A 125 4.45 16.96 21.99
CA ALA A 125 4.27 16.44 20.63
C ALA A 125 2.80 16.12 20.32
N GLY A 126 2.01 15.76 21.34
CA GLY A 126 0.56 15.56 21.20
C GLY A 126 -0.16 16.83 20.76
N THR A 127 0.15 17.96 21.39
CA THR A 127 -0.45 19.27 21.08
C THR A 127 -0.12 19.70 19.65
N GLU A 128 1.16 19.62 19.28
CA GLU A 128 1.60 19.98 17.92
C GLU A 128 0.94 19.10 16.85
N ARG A 129 0.83 17.79 17.10
CA ARG A 129 0.14 16.87 16.17
C ARG A 129 -1.31 17.28 15.96
N THR A 130 -2.03 17.63 17.04
CA THR A 130 -3.42 18.09 16.93
C THR A 130 -3.53 19.38 16.12
N GLU A 131 -2.61 20.32 16.33
CA GLU A 131 -2.59 21.59 15.60
C GLU A 131 -2.28 21.40 14.11
N LYS A 132 -1.20 20.67 13.78
CA LYS A 132 -0.86 20.34 12.38
C LYS A 132 -1.98 19.54 11.70
N GLN A 133 -2.64 18.62 12.40
CA GLN A 133 -3.78 17.88 11.86
C GLN A 133 -4.96 18.80 11.51
N LYS A 134 -5.26 19.80 12.35
CA LYS A 134 -6.30 20.81 12.07
C LYS A 134 -5.97 21.64 10.85
N GLN A 135 -4.70 22.02 10.68
CA GLN A 135 -4.24 22.79 9.52
C GLN A 135 -4.31 21.98 8.21
N LEU A 136 -3.99 20.68 8.26
CA LEU A 136 -3.99 19.81 7.07
C LEU A 136 -5.40 19.34 6.65
N GLY A 137 -6.34 19.25 7.60
CA GLY A 137 -7.71 18.76 7.37
C GLY A 137 -8.43 19.40 6.18
N PRO A 138 -8.51 20.74 6.08
CA PRO A 138 -9.15 21.42 4.96
C PRO A 138 -8.51 21.12 3.60
N THR A 139 -7.19 21.02 3.54
CA THR A 139 -6.45 20.73 2.30
C THR A 139 -6.71 19.30 1.83
N LEU A 140 -6.71 18.33 2.75
CA LEU A 140 -7.07 16.94 2.45
C LEU A 140 -8.52 16.84 1.97
N HIS A 141 -9.46 17.51 2.64
CA HIS A 141 -10.87 17.53 2.23
C HIS A 141 -11.04 18.10 0.83
N LYS A 142 -10.42 19.25 0.53
CA LYS A 142 -10.44 19.84 -0.83
C LYS A 142 -9.85 18.90 -1.87
N SER A 143 -8.77 18.19 -1.54
CA SER A 143 -8.18 17.21 -2.44
C SER A 143 -9.14 16.05 -2.74
N GLN A 144 -9.76 15.49 -1.70
CA GLN A 144 -10.72 14.40 -1.83
C GLN A 144 -11.93 14.82 -2.68
N GLN A 145 -12.49 16.00 -2.43
CA GLN A 145 -13.59 16.53 -3.22
C GLN A 145 -13.24 16.64 -4.71
N ARG A 146 -12.01 17.07 -5.05
CA ARG A 146 -11.54 17.12 -6.45
C ARG A 146 -11.43 15.73 -7.07
N ILE A 147 -11.01 14.72 -6.31
CA ILE A 147 -10.93 13.33 -6.76
C ILE A 147 -12.35 12.81 -7.03
N ASP A 148 -13.28 12.99 -6.11
CA ASP A 148 -14.66 12.52 -6.24
C ASP A 148 -15.37 13.18 -7.44
N GLN A 149 -15.14 14.48 -7.65
CA GLN A 149 -15.62 15.17 -8.84
C GLN A 149 -15.06 14.58 -10.14
N ARG A 150 -13.77 14.22 -10.16
CA ARG A 150 -13.15 13.58 -11.33
C ARG A 150 -13.73 12.18 -11.57
N ILE A 151 -13.94 11.40 -10.52
CA ILE A 151 -14.58 10.08 -10.61
C ILE A 151 -15.98 10.21 -11.20
N LYS A 152 -16.78 11.16 -10.72
CA LYS A 152 -18.13 11.42 -11.25
C LYS A 152 -18.09 11.80 -12.73
N LYS A 153 -17.25 12.77 -13.11
CA LYS A 153 -17.08 13.18 -14.53
C LYS A 153 -16.66 12.02 -15.42
N TRP A 154 -15.79 11.14 -14.92
CA TRP A 154 -15.37 9.94 -15.66
C TRP A 154 -16.52 8.96 -15.85
N GLN A 155 -17.37 8.77 -14.85
CA GLN A 155 -18.57 7.92 -14.95
C GLN A 155 -19.56 8.48 -15.98
N ASP A 156 -19.81 9.80 -15.93
CA ASP A 156 -20.69 10.48 -16.90
C ASP A 156 -20.17 10.33 -18.32
N LEU A 157 -18.87 10.54 -18.53
CA LEU A 157 -18.22 10.36 -19.84
C LEU A 157 -18.33 8.92 -20.33
N ARG A 158 -18.13 7.94 -19.44
CA ARG A 158 -18.26 6.52 -19.78
C ARG A 158 -19.68 6.20 -20.24
N GLN A 159 -20.70 6.68 -19.54
CA GLN A 159 -22.09 6.50 -19.95
C GLN A 159 -22.39 7.16 -21.31
N ALA A 160 -21.89 8.38 -21.53
CA ALA A 160 -22.06 9.07 -22.81
C ALA A 160 -21.43 8.29 -23.98
N VAL A 161 -20.22 7.73 -23.78
CA VAL A 161 -19.54 6.89 -24.76
C VAL A 161 -20.35 5.63 -25.06
N GLU A 162 -20.86 4.93 -24.04
CA GLU A 162 -21.71 3.75 -24.25
C GLU A 162 -23.02 4.11 -24.97
N ALA A 163 -23.65 5.23 -24.64
CA ALA A 163 -24.84 5.71 -25.34
C ALA A 163 -24.56 6.05 -26.83
N VAL A 164 -23.38 6.58 -27.15
CA VAL A 164 -22.96 6.78 -28.55
C VAL A 164 -22.74 5.45 -29.26
N LYS A 165 -22.11 4.46 -28.62
CA LYS A 165 -21.93 3.11 -29.19
C LYS A 165 -23.26 2.42 -29.48
N VAL A 166 -24.20 2.46 -28.54
CA VAL A 166 -25.55 1.90 -28.72
C VAL A 166 -26.28 2.61 -29.85
N ARG A 167 -26.27 3.94 -29.89
CA ARG A 167 -26.86 4.69 -31.00
C ARG A 167 -26.26 4.28 -32.34
N LYS A 168 -24.92 4.19 -32.44
CA LYS A 168 -24.24 3.73 -33.66
C LYS A 168 -24.70 2.34 -34.11
N SER A 169 -24.84 1.38 -33.19
CA SER A 169 -25.30 0.02 -33.54
C SER A 169 -26.76 -0.01 -34.00
N VAL A 170 -27.63 0.82 -33.41
CA VAL A 170 -29.02 1.00 -33.86
C VAL A 170 -29.05 1.59 -35.27
N TYR A 171 -28.33 2.69 -35.51
CA TYR A 171 -28.26 3.33 -36.83
C TYR A 171 -27.76 2.36 -37.91
N LEU A 172 -26.72 1.56 -37.63
CA LEU A 172 -26.20 0.58 -38.58
C LEU A 172 -27.23 -0.49 -38.94
N LYS A 173 -28.02 -0.97 -37.95
CA LYS A 173 -29.10 -1.95 -38.19
C LYS A 173 -30.27 -1.33 -38.96
N GLU A 174 -30.66 -0.10 -38.66
CA GLU A 174 -31.72 0.60 -39.38
C GLU A 174 -31.35 0.86 -40.84
N CYS A 175 -30.12 1.30 -41.13
CA CYS A 175 -29.65 1.49 -42.51
C CYS A 175 -29.68 0.17 -43.29
N GLN A 176 -29.16 -0.91 -42.70
CA GLN A 176 -29.22 -2.24 -43.32
C GLN A 176 -30.66 -2.67 -43.63
N CYS A 177 -31.61 -2.44 -42.71
CA CYS A 177 -33.02 -2.80 -42.94
C CYS A 177 -33.66 -1.97 -44.07
N LYS A 178 -33.36 -0.67 -44.15
CA LYS A 178 -33.85 0.22 -45.21
C LYS A 178 -33.29 -0.14 -46.59
N ASP A 179 -32.01 -0.52 -46.66
CA ASP A 179 -31.36 -0.92 -47.90
C ASP A 179 -31.92 -2.25 -48.42
N VAL A 180 -32.16 -3.22 -47.53
CA VAL A 180 -32.83 -4.49 -47.88
C VAL A 180 -34.26 -4.26 -48.36
N PHE A 181 -35.02 -3.37 -47.71
CA PHE A 181 -36.40 -3.08 -48.11
C PHE A 181 -36.50 -2.38 -49.47
N LYS A 182 -35.58 -1.45 -49.78
CA LYS A 182 -35.49 -0.84 -51.12
C LYS A 182 -35.17 -1.86 -52.19
N LEU A 183 -34.23 -2.78 -51.93
CA LEU A 183 -33.88 -3.84 -52.87
C LEU A 183 -35.06 -4.77 -53.12
N TYR A 184 -35.81 -5.12 -52.07
CA TYR A 184 -37.03 -5.93 -52.18
C TYR A 184 -38.11 -5.26 -53.04
N ILE A 185 -38.40 -3.98 -52.80
CA ILE A 185 -39.35 -3.21 -53.63
C ILE A 185 -38.91 -3.16 -55.09
N PHE A 186 -37.62 -2.93 -55.35
CA PHE A 186 -37.10 -2.88 -56.72
C PHE A 186 -37.26 -4.21 -57.45
N ILE A 187 -36.96 -5.33 -56.79
CA ILE A 187 -37.18 -6.68 -57.34
C ILE A 187 -38.67 -6.92 -57.61
N PHE A 188 -39.54 -6.55 -56.68
CA PHE A 188 -40.99 -6.70 -56.83
C PHE A 188 -41.52 -5.89 -58.02
N LEU A 189 -41.09 -4.63 -58.18
CA LEU A 189 -41.45 -3.79 -59.32
C LEU A 189 -40.93 -4.36 -60.66
N LEU A 190 -39.69 -4.85 -60.70
CA LEU A 190 -39.14 -5.50 -61.90
C LEU A 190 -39.95 -6.76 -62.27
N SER A 191 -40.34 -7.57 -61.28
CA SER A 191 -41.18 -8.74 -61.52
C SER A 191 -42.56 -8.37 -62.05
N ALA A 192 -43.18 -7.32 -61.52
CA ALA A 192 -44.46 -6.80 -62.00
C ALA A 192 -44.39 -6.24 -63.44
N LEU A 193 -43.26 -5.62 -63.81
CA LEU A 193 -43.02 -5.14 -65.18
C LEU A 193 -42.80 -6.31 -66.16
N CYS A 194 -42.10 -7.37 -65.75
CA CYS A 194 -41.97 -8.60 -66.54
C CYS A 194 -43.32 -9.32 -66.73
N SER A 195 -44.17 -9.36 -65.71
CA SER A 195 -45.49 -10.00 -65.78
C SER A 195 -46.53 -9.22 -66.59
N ASN A 196 -46.30 -7.93 -66.85
CA ASN A 196 -47.17 -7.07 -67.66
C ASN A 196 -46.66 -6.87 -69.11
N SER A 197 -45.68 -7.64 -69.56
CA SER A 197 -45.34 -7.65 -70.98
C SER A 197 -46.44 -8.41 -71.76
N PRO A 198 -47.25 -7.73 -72.59
CA PRO A 198 -48.19 -8.43 -73.45
C PRO A 198 -47.39 -9.29 -74.43
N GLY A 199 -47.79 -10.54 -74.58
CA GLY A 199 -47.16 -11.50 -75.49
C GLY A 199 -46.95 -10.86 -76.86
N ARG A 200 -45.72 -10.89 -77.35
CA ARG A 200 -45.46 -10.70 -78.77
C ARG A 200 -45.99 -11.94 -79.48
N GLU A 201 -47.01 -11.72 -80.31
CA GLU A 201 -47.37 -12.59 -81.44
C GLU A 201 -46.17 -12.85 -82.35
#